data_AF-A0A2E8NS53-F1
#
_entry.id   AF-A0A2E8NS53-F1
#
_cell.length_a   1.000
_cell.length_b   1.000
_cell.length_c   1.000
_cell.angle_alpha   90.00
_cell.angle_beta   90.00
_cell.angle_gamma   90.00
#
_symmetry.space_group_name_H-M   'P 1'
#
loop_
_entity.id
_entity.type
_entity.pdbx_description
1 polymer ?
#
loop_
_entity_poly.entity_id
_entity_poly.type
_entity_poly.pdbx_seq_one_letter_code
_entity_poly.pdbx_strand_id
1 'polypeptide(L)'
;RSANIDFGVIGNALVTGSTSDVYEGSSSLEVEDSGGFPERGSAYLYHIDGYVPIIWKGKSGNKLTDVSGIDRVIPAGSRVTRKDDLKMINGLGPFIEEKLNALGIYTFEQIARMTPEMEDEVNEAIEFFPGRVKRDEWVNQAKLLIGSEDPALTDGRKTREEMRKASELVRKAEERKRAQEAAEMAEREALKAQEAEKLAQKKARERAAKRAEEMRKEIEDRKSKLQELSKKEREKEEALLRVAERSEGIDFGIIGFATKEERDDLQKISGVGPFIEEKLNALGIFKFSQIARLTPEMEDDVNQAIEFFIGRVKRDEWVKQAKSLSGNNW
;
A
#
# COMPACT_ATOMS: atom_id res chain seq x y z
N ARG A 1 16.78 -12.21 -29.09
CA ARG A 1 15.69 -11.39 -29.68
C ARG A 1 16.27 -10.02 -29.92
N SER A 2 16.14 -9.41 -31.10
CA SER A 2 16.56 -8.02 -31.30
C SER A 2 15.70 -7.12 -30.42
N ALA A 3 16.33 -6.28 -29.60
CA ALA A 3 15.64 -5.27 -28.82
C ALA A 3 14.87 -4.35 -29.78
N ASN A 4 13.57 -4.14 -29.57
CA ASN A 4 12.77 -3.30 -30.44
C ASN A 4 12.83 -1.83 -29.99
N ILE A 5 14.04 -1.32 -29.80
CA ILE A 5 14.28 0.03 -29.28
C ILE A 5 13.84 1.05 -30.33
N ASP A 6 12.79 1.82 -30.03
CA ASP A 6 12.25 2.84 -30.94
C ASP A 6 13.03 4.17 -30.83
N PHE A 7 13.99 4.33 -31.74
CA PHE A 7 14.79 5.55 -31.90
C PHE A 7 14.01 6.77 -32.40
N GLY A 8 12.75 6.60 -32.83
CA GLY A 8 11.83 7.71 -33.09
C GLY A 8 11.43 8.44 -31.81
N VAL A 9 11.41 7.74 -30.67
CA VAL A 9 11.07 8.31 -29.36
C VAL A 9 12.33 8.82 -28.64
N ILE A 10 13.35 7.97 -28.52
CA ILE A 10 14.55 8.32 -27.74
C ILE A 10 15.57 9.18 -28.52
N GLY A 11 15.44 9.23 -29.85
CA GLY A 11 16.35 9.96 -30.74
C GLY A 11 17.65 9.20 -31.02
N ASN A 12 18.44 9.70 -31.97
CA ASN A 12 19.74 9.14 -32.35
C ASN A 12 20.88 9.98 -31.79
N ALA A 13 21.99 9.33 -31.44
CA ALA A 13 23.24 10.03 -31.19
C ALA A 13 23.70 10.76 -32.46
N LEU A 14 24.34 11.92 -32.30
CA LEU A 14 24.89 12.66 -33.43
C LEU A 14 26.10 11.93 -34.00
N VAL A 15 26.15 11.86 -35.33
CA VAL A 15 27.19 11.15 -36.08
C VAL A 15 27.72 12.07 -37.16
N THR A 16 29.03 12.02 -37.37
CA THR A 16 29.73 12.71 -38.47
C THR A 16 30.90 11.84 -38.96
N GLY A 17 31.59 12.22 -40.03
CA GLY A 17 32.77 11.53 -40.55
C GLY A 17 34.04 12.33 -40.33
N SER A 18 35.20 11.67 -40.12
CA SER A 18 36.50 12.36 -40.20
C SER A 18 36.82 12.72 -41.65
N THR A 19 37.38 13.91 -41.90
CA THR A 19 37.72 14.34 -43.28
C THR A 19 39.12 13.95 -43.72
N SER A 20 39.98 13.58 -42.78
CA SER A 20 41.39 13.25 -42.99
C SER A 20 41.86 12.15 -42.05
N ASP A 21 43.00 11.54 -42.38
CA ASP A 21 43.67 10.60 -41.49
C ASP A 21 44.09 11.31 -40.19
N VAL A 22 43.80 10.68 -39.07
CA VAL A 22 44.08 11.21 -37.72
C VAL A 22 45.18 10.37 -37.12
N TYR A 23 46.29 11.00 -36.74
CA TYR A 23 47.45 10.28 -36.21
C TYR A 23 47.39 10.18 -34.69
N GLU A 24 48.08 9.18 -34.12
CA GLU A 24 48.24 9.01 -32.68
C GLU A 24 48.73 10.32 -32.02
N GLY A 25 48.11 10.70 -30.91
CA GLY A 25 48.45 11.93 -30.18
C GLY A 25 47.96 13.24 -30.82
N SER A 26 47.20 13.19 -31.92
CA SER A 26 46.62 14.38 -32.53
C SER A 26 45.73 15.13 -31.53
N SER A 27 45.93 16.44 -31.41
CA SER A 27 45.14 17.32 -30.53
C SER A 27 43.95 17.97 -31.24
N SER A 28 43.67 17.58 -32.48
CA SER A 28 42.52 18.09 -33.23
C SER A 28 41.97 17.05 -34.20
N LEU A 29 40.68 17.16 -34.50
CA LEU A 29 39.98 16.29 -35.44
C LEU A 29 39.10 17.15 -36.35
N GLU A 30 39.33 17.07 -37.66
CA GLU A 30 38.43 17.67 -38.65
C GLU A 30 37.32 16.69 -39.01
N VAL A 31 36.08 17.18 -38.96
CA VAL A 31 34.88 16.39 -39.25
C VAL A 31 34.07 17.01 -40.38
N GLU A 32 33.19 16.24 -41.03
CA GLU A 32 32.37 16.73 -42.14
C GLU A 32 31.39 17.81 -41.69
N ASP A 33 30.67 17.55 -40.59
CA ASP A 33 29.78 18.50 -39.93
C ASP A 33 29.89 18.35 -38.41
N SER A 34 30.07 19.48 -37.73
CA SER A 34 30.09 19.55 -36.27
C SER A 34 28.97 20.42 -35.71
N GLY A 35 28.05 20.93 -36.53
CA GLY A 35 27.03 21.91 -36.15
C GLY A 35 26.19 21.47 -34.96
N GLY A 36 25.81 20.20 -34.91
CA GLY A 36 25.08 19.63 -33.76
C GLY A 36 25.97 19.22 -32.57
N PHE A 37 27.28 19.11 -32.74
CA PHE A 37 28.19 18.70 -31.67
C PHE A 37 28.40 19.86 -30.68
N PRO A 38 28.46 19.58 -29.36
CA PRO A 38 28.70 20.62 -28.36
C PRO A 38 30.13 21.18 -28.44
N GLU A 39 30.36 22.35 -27.85
CA GLU A 39 31.70 22.99 -27.77
C GLU A 39 32.73 22.12 -27.05
N ARG A 40 32.27 21.32 -26.10
CA ARG A 40 33.05 20.31 -25.39
C ARG A 40 32.25 19.04 -25.30
N GLY A 41 32.89 17.89 -25.41
CA GLY A 41 32.17 16.63 -25.36
C GLY A 41 33.07 15.43 -25.58
N SER A 42 32.44 14.27 -25.73
CA SER A 42 33.11 13.02 -26.02
C SER A 42 32.45 12.29 -27.19
N ALA A 43 33.23 11.45 -27.86
CA ALA A 43 32.76 10.67 -28.99
C ALA A 43 33.53 9.35 -29.08
N TYR A 44 32.97 8.39 -29.82
CA TYR A 44 33.71 7.26 -30.33
C TYR A 44 34.07 7.48 -31.79
N LEU A 45 35.35 7.34 -32.12
CA LEU A 45 35.77 7.09 -33.49
C LEU A 45 35.72 5.59 -33.76
N TYR A 46 35.11 5.22 -34.89
CA TYR A 46 35.15 3.86 -35.37
C TYR A 46 36.53 3.54 -35.97
N HIS A 47 37.07 2.39 -35.60
CA HIS A 47 38.26 1.77 -36.18
C HIS A 47 38.01 0.28 -36.38
N ILE A 48 38.79 -0.38 -37.25
CA ILE A 48 38.62 -1.81 -37.53
C ILE A 48 38.83 -2.69 -36.29
N ASP A 49 39.74 -2.27 -35.41
CA ASP A 49 40.04 -2.94 -34.13
C ASP A 49 39.10 -2.54 -32.98
N GLY A 50 38.05 -1.77 -33.26
CA GLY A 50 37.07 -1.32 -32.27
C GLY A 50 36.94 0.20 -32.20
N TYR A 51 36.32 0.68 -31.13
CA TYR A 51 36.06 2.11 -30.96
C TYR A 51 37.18 2.80 -30.19
N VAL A 52 37.57 3.99 -30.65
CA VAL A 52 38.54 4.87 -29.99
C VAL A 52 37.78 6.00 -29.28
N PRO A 53 37.69 5.98 -27.94
CA PRO A 53 37.05 7.07 -27.19
C PRO A 53 37.91 8.32 -27.27
N ILE A 54 37.28 9.43 -27.63
CA ILE A 54 37.91 10.74 -27.60
C ILE A 54 37.11 11.73 -26.76
N ILE A 55 37.83 12.74 -26.29
CA ILE A 55 37.26 13.91 -25.62
C ILE A 55 37.83 15.16 -26.30
N TRP A 56 37.01 16.18 -26.55
CA TRP A 56 37.45 17.49 -27.03
C TRP A 56 37.03 18.59 -26.05
N LYS A 57 37.83 19.67 -26.00
CA LYS A 57 37.59 20.79 -25.08
C LYS A 57 37.32 22.14 -25.78
N GLY A 58 37.31 22.13 -27.10
CA GLY A 58 36.84 23.25 -27.90
C GLY A 58 36.40 22.82 -29.29
N LYS A 59 35.69 23.71 -29.96
CA LYS A 59 35.28 23.55 -31.35
C LYS A 59 35.56 24.84 -32.12
N SER A 60 35.98 24.72 -33.38
CA SER A 60 36.18 25.85 -34.28
C SER A 60 35.76 25.47 -35.69
N GLY A 61 34.63 26.02 -36.16
CA GLY A 61 34.01 25.53 -37.40
C GLY A 61 33.75 24.03 -37.32
N ASN A 62 34.22 23.27 -38.30
CA ASN A 62 34.12 21.80 -38.33
C ASN A 62 35.34 21.07 -37.76
N LYS A 63 36.10 21.74 -36.89
CA LYS A 63 37.27 21.19 -36.22
C LYS A 63 37.01 21.07 -34.73
N LEU A 64 37.13 19.86 -34.20
CA LEU A 64 37.22 19.60 -32.76
C LEU A 64 38.65 19.89 -32.31
N THR A 65 38.82 20.65 -31.25
CA THR A 65 40.12 21.09 -30.72
C THR A 65 40.35 20.58 -29.30
N ASP A 66 41.61 20.52 -28.90
CA ASP A 66 42.05 19.92 -27.63
C ASP A 66 41.55 18.48 -27.49
N VAL A 67 41.62 17.75 -28.60
CA VAL A 67 41.22 16.35 -28.66
C VAL A 67 42.23 15.50 -27.91
N SER A 68 41.73 14.54 -27.15
CA SER A 68 42.52 13.56 -26.39
C SER A 68 41.89 12.18 -26.54
N GLY A 69 42.69 11.12 -26.33
CA GLY A 69 42.25 9.72 -26.43
C GLY A 69 42.54 9.05 -27.77
N ILE A 70 43.10 9.78 -28.76
CA ILE A 70 43.56 9.19 -30.02
C ILE A 70 44.88 8.44 -29.77
N ASP A 71 44.79 7.13 -29.67
CA ASP A 71 45.89 6.21 -29.32
C ASP A 71 46.42 5.41 -30.52
N ARG A 72 45.90 5.68 -31.73
CA ARG A 72 46.27 4.99 -32.98
C ARG A 72 45.90 5.84 -34.19
N VAL A 73 46.33 5.38 -35.37
CA VAL A 73 45.98 6.01 -36.65
C VAL A 73 44.53 5.68 -37.01
N ILE A 74 43.73 6.70 -37.31
CA ILE A 74 42.34 6.58 -37.72
C ILE A 74 42.19 7.04 -39.18
N PRO A 75 41.72 6.18 -40.10
CA PRO A 75 41.55 6.56 -41.50
C PRO A 75 40.56 7.72 -41.70
N ALA A 76 40.74 8.48 -42.77
CA ALA A 76 39.72 9.40 -43.30
C ALA A 76 38.40 8.67 -43.55
N GLY A 77 37.28 9.37 -43.33
CA GLY A 77 35.92 8.83 -43.45
C GLY A 77 35.49 7.98 -42.25
N SER A 78 36.28 7.91 -41.18
CA SER A 78 35.91 7.16 -39.99
C SER A 78 34.74 7.80 -39.26
N ARG A 79 33.80 6.98 -38.81
CA ARG A 79 32.57 7.43 -38.16
C ARG A 79 32.86 7.97 -36.76
N VAL A 80 32.47 9.22 -36.50
CA VAL A 80 32.57 9.90 -35.21
C VAL A 80 31.17 9.99 -34.59
N THR A 81 30.93 9.27 -33.49
CA THR A 81 29.62 9.21 -32.83
C THR A 81 29.69 9.90 -31.48
N ARG A 82 28.92 10.99 -31.27
CA ARG A 82 28.82 11.69 -29.99
C ARG A 82 28.33 10.73 -28.90
N LYS A 83 28.94 10.80 -27.72
CA LYS A 83 28.52 10.02 -26.56
C LYS A 83 28.64 10.84 -25.28
N ASP A 84 27.94 10.37 -24.26
CA ASP A 84 28.11 10.82 -22.88
C ASP A 84 28.81 9.71 -22.06
N ASP A 85 29.33 10.04 -20.88
CA ASP A 85 29.81 9.02 -19.92
C ASP A 85 28.62 8.40 -19.17
N LEU A 86 28.02 7.34 -19.74
CA LEU A 86 26.85 6.69 -19.14
C LEU A 86 27.11 6.13 -17.74
N LYS A 87 28.38 5.91 -17.34
CA LYS A 87 28.75 5.43 -15.99
C LYS A 87 28.48 6.45 -14.89
N MET A 88 28.04 7.65 -15.24
CA MET A 88 27.55 8.63 -14.28
C MET A 88 26.21 8.23 -13.65
N ILE A 89 25.42 7.42 -14.33
CA ILE A 89 24.17 6.87 -13.80
C ILE A 89 24.53 5.72 -12.87
N ASN A 90 24.08 5.80 -11.62
CA ASN A 90 24.35 4.74 -10.64
C ASN A 90 23.74 3.41 -11.13
N GLY A 91 24.56 2.35 -11.10
CA GLY A 91 24.19 1.04 -11.62
C GLY A 91 24.68 0.75 -13.05
N LEU A 92 25.16 1.77 -13.77
CA LEU A 92 25.87 1.66 -15.04
C LEU A 92 27.38 1.59 -14.83
N GLY A 93 27.94 0.39 -14.96
CA GLY A 93 29.39 0.18 -15.05
C GLY A 93 29.87 0.12 -16.51
N PRO A 94 31.20 0.06 -16.76
CA PRO A 94 31.76 0.00 -18.12
C PRO A 94 31.13 -1.08 -18.99
N PHE A 95 30.90 -2.26 -18.43
CA PHE A 95 30.27 -3.39 -19.13
C PHE A 95 28.83 -3.09 -19.60
N ILE A 96 28.04 -2.35 -18.81
CA ILE A 96 26.66 -2.01 -19.16
C ILE A 96 26.63 -0.86 -20.17
N GLU A 97 27.51 0.12 -20.00
CA GLU A 97 27.72 1.17 -21.01
C GLU A 97 28.07 0.56 -22.38
N GLU A 98 28.98 -0.42 -22.44
CA GLU A 98 29.31 -1.13 -23.69
C GLU A 98 28.08 -1.81 -24.32
N LYS A 99 27.23 -2.46 -23.52
CA LYS A 99 26.01 -3.08 -24.04
C LYS A 99 25.00 -2.04 -24.54
N LEU A 100 24.79 -0.94 -23.82
CA LEU A 100 23.92 0.16 -24.26
C LEU A 100 24.44 0.76 -25.57
N ASN A 101 25.75 0.97 -25.69
CA ASN A 101 26.39 1.45 -26.90
C ASN A 101 26.22 0.47 -28.07
N ALA A 102 26.31 -0.85 -27.82
CA ALA A 102 26.04 -1.88 -28.83
C ALA A 102 24.57 -1.87 -29.29
N LEU A 103 23.65 -1.44 -28.41
CA LEU A 103 22.24 -1.23 -28.73
C LEU A 103 21.96 0.10 -29.42
N GLY A 104 22.95 1.00 -29.56
CA GLY A 104 22.78 2.32 -30.17
C GLY A 104 22.42 3.46 -29.20
N ILE A 105 22.47 3.19 -27.89
CA ILE A 105 22.21 4.16 -26.83
C ILE A 105 23.56 4.69 -26.32
N TYR A 106 23.88 5.93 -26.65
CA TYR A 106 25.17 6.56 -26.36
C TYR A 106 25.07 7.79 -25.45
N THR A 107 23.85 8.33 -25.24
CA THR A 107 23.66 9.62 -24.57
C THR A 107 22.65 9.55 -23.42
N PHE A 108 22.80 10.45 -22.44
CA PHE A 108 21.81 10.66 -21.38
C PHE A 108 20.46 11.09 -21.97
N GLU A 109 20.48 11.84 -23.07
CA GLU A 109 19.26 12.25 -23.78
C GLU A 109 18.41 11.06 -24.23
N GLN A 110 19.05 10.02 -24.77
CA GLN A 110 18.36 8.79 -25.17
C GLN A 110 17.77 8.08 -23.95
N ILE A 111 18.54 7.94 -22.86
CA ILE A 111 18.07 7.27 -21.63
C ILE A 111 16.91 8.06 -20.97
N ALA A 112 17.01 9.38 -20.90
CA ALA A 112 15.99 10.23 -20.27
C ALA A 112 14.64 10.22 -21.00
N ARG A 113 14.64 9.88 -22.29
CA ARG A 113 13.44 9.82 -23.14
C ARG A 113 12.80 8.44 -23.19
N MET A 114 13.41 7.42 -22.57
CA MET A 114 12.81 6.08 -22.50
C MET A 114 11.46 6.11 -21.81
N THR A 115 10.49 5.38 -22.37
CA THR A 115 9.22 5.08 -21.70
C THR A 115 9.40 3.89 -20.75
N PRO A 116 8.46 3.64 -19.82
CA PRO A 116 8.51 2.46 -18.96
C PRO A 116 8.62 1.14 -19.72
N GLU A 117 8.04 1.02 -20.90
CA GLU A 117 8.12 -0.15 -21.76
C GLU A 117 9.53 -0.30 -22.34
N MET A 118 10.13 0.80 -22.82
CA MET A 118 11.51 0.81 -23.31
C MET A 118 12.52 0.48 -22.22
N GLU A 119 12.28 0.91 -20.98
CA GLU A 119 13.13 0.52 -19.85
C GLU A 119 13.14 -1.01 -19.65
N ASP A 120 12.00 -1.68 -19.85
CA ASP A 120 11.92 -3.15 -19.79
C ASP A 120 12.63 -3.79 -20.99
N GLU A 121 12.40 -3.29 -22.21
CA GLU A 121 13.04 -3.79 -23.43
C GLU A 121 14.56 -3.66 -23.37
N VAL A 122 15.07 -2.51 -22.91
CA VAL A 122 16.50 -2.28 -22.70
C VAL A 122 17.02 -3.20 -21.60
N ASN A 123 16.27 -3.39 -20.51
CA ASN A 123 16.66 -4.30 -19.44
C ASN A 123 16.78 -5.76 -19.92
N GLU A 124 15.86 -6.22 -20.78
CA GLU A 124 15.95 -7.54 -21.41
C GLU A 124 17.15 -7.62 -22.35
N ALA A 125 17.34 -6.60 -23.19
CA ALA A 125 18.39 -6.56 -24.22
C ALA A 125 19.82 -6.55 -23.66
N ILE A 126 20.04 -5.87 -22.52
CA ILE A 126 21.35 -5.87 -21.87
C ILE A 126 21.66 -7.21 -21.17
N GLU A 127 20.71 -8.16 -21.08
CA GLU A 127 20.89 -9.50 -20.51
C GLU A 127 21.68 -9.48 -19.18
N PHE A 128 21.36 -8.52 -18.31
CA PHE A 128 21.96 -8.32 -17.00
C PHE A 128 20.85 -8.26 -15.95
N PHE A 129 21.18 -8.46 -14.66
CA PHE A 129 20.21 -8.65 -13.56
C PHE A 129 18.82 -7.99 -13.79
N PRO A 130 17.72 -8.77 -13.80
CA PRO A 130 16.40 -8.26 -14.16
C PRO A 130 15.95 -7.03 -13.36
N GLY A 131 15.35 -6.05 -14.04
CA GLY A 131 14.67 -4.88 -13.45
C GLY A 131 15.56 -3.73 -13.00
N ARG A 132 16.86 -3.75 -13.31
CA ARG A 132 17.83 -2.73 -12.89
C ARG A 132 17.52 -1.34 -13.43
N VAL A 133 17.11 -1.24 -14.69
CA VAL A 133 16.85 0.06 -15.36
C VAL A 133 15.86 0.92 -14.56
N LYS A 134 14.72 0.32 -14.20
CA LYS A 134 13.67 0.96 -13.38
C LYS A 134 14.05 1.08 -11.91
N ARG A 135 14.56 0.00 -11.31
CA ARG A 135 14.87 -0.06 -9.88
C ARG A 135 15.95 0.95 -9.48
N ASP A 136 16.96 1.10 -10.34
CA ASP A 136 18.04 2.06 -10.16
C ASP A 136 17.68 3.42 -10.80
N GLU A 137 16.45 3.61 -11.30
CA GLU A 137 15.92 4.86 -11.83
C GLU A 137 16.79 5.54 -12.90
N TRP A 138 17.30 4.77 -13.88
CA TRP A 138 18.25 5.29 -14.88
C TRP A 138 17.69 6.48 -15.66
N VAL A 139 16.40 6.45 -16.02
CA VAL A 139 15.71 7.54 -16.73
C VAL A 139 15.72 8.83 -15.91
N ASN A 140 15.44 8.76 -14.60
CA ASN A 140 15.43 9.93 -13.74
C ASN A 140 16.83 10.50 -13.54
N GLN A 141 17.83 9.63 -13.37
CA GLN A 141 19.23 10.06 -13.28
C GLN A 141 19.71 10.72 -14.59
N ALA A 142 19.35 10.14 -15.74
CA ALA A 142 19.67 10.71 -17.05
C ALA A 142 19.01 12.09 -17.27
N LYS A 143 17.76 12.28 -16.84
CA LYS A 143 17.08 13.60 -16.87
C LYS A 143 17.82 14.66 -16.06
N LEU A 144 18.41 14.28 -14.93
CA LEU A 144 19.23 15.19 -14.12
C LEU A 144 20.57 15.54 -14.79
N LEU A 145 21.09 14.63 -15.62
CA LEU A 145 22.37 14.80 -16.31
C LEU A 145 22.28 15.68 -17.56
N ILE A 146 21.12 15.69 -18.23
CA ILE A 146 20.83 16.60 -19.34
C ILE A 146 20.87 18.04 -18.84
N GLY A 147 21.97 18.74 -19.14
CA GLY A 147 22.19 20.13 -18.73
C GLY A 147 23.24 20.31 -17.61
N SER A 148 23.79 19.23 -17.07
CA SER A 148 25.01 19.28 -16.25
C SER A 148 26.26 19.10 -17.13
N GLU A 149 27.34 19.82 -16.85
CA GLU A 149 28.62 19.62 -17.57
C GLU A 149 29.13 18.18 -17.33
N ASP A 150 29.43 17.45 -18.41
CA ASP A 150 30.02 16.11 -18.35
C ASP A 150 31.36 16.18 -17.58
N PRO A 151 31.53 15.45 -16.46
CA PRO A 151 32.76 15.42 -15.68
C PRO A 151 33.90 14.65 -16.34
N ALA A 152 33.74 13.99 -17.48
CA ALA A 152 34.89 13.67 -18.33
C ALA A 152 35.59 14.97 -18.83
N LEU A 153 34.92 16.11 -18.75
CA LEU A 153 35.40 17.45 -19.09
C LEU A 153 35.93 18.25 -17.87
N THR A 154 35.76 17.79 -16.61
CA THR A 154 36.23 18.41 -15.34
C THR A 154 36.58 17.38 -14.23
N ASP A 155 36.80 17.72 -12.94
CA ASP A 155 37.12 16.73 -11.87
C ASP A 155 35.85 16.04 -11.32
N GLY A 156 35.53 14.85 -11.86
CA GLY A 156 34.26 14.14 -11.69
C GLY A 156 33.85 13.64 -10.29
N ARG A 157 34.61 13.95 -9.24
CA ARG A 157 34.23 13.56 -7.86
C ARG A 157 33.15 14.46 -7.27
N LYS A 158 33.14 15.76 -7.58
CA LYS A 158 32.19 16.72 -6.99
C LYS A 158 30.77 16.55 -7.53
N THR A 159 30.64 16.39 -8.85
CA THR A 159 29.34 16.22 -9.53
C THR A 159 28.61 14.96 -9.06
N ARG A 160 29.33 13.86 -8.81
CA ARG A 160 28.73 12.60 -8.32
C ARG A 160 28.08 12.73 -6.94
N GLU A 161 28.69 13.51 -6.05
CA GLU A 161 28.15 13.72 -4.71
C GLU A 161 26.90 14.61 -4.75
N GLU A 162 26.90 15.64 -5.59
CA GLU A 162 25.75 16.53 -5.80
C GLU A 162 24.56 15.78 -6.40
N MET A 163 24.80 14.90 -7.37
CA MET A 163 23.77 14.04 -7.96
C MET A 163 23.18 13.04 -6.95
N ARG A 164 24.02 12.43 -6.11
CA ARG A 164 23.54 11.55 -5.03
C ARG A 164 22.59 12.30 -4.10
N LYS A 165 22.93 13.55 -3.76
CA LYS A 165 22.08 14.40 -2.91
C LYS A 165 20.77 14.76 -3.62
N ALA A 166 20.81 15.12 -4.90
CA ALA A 166 19.61 15.46 -5.68
C ALA A 166 18.65 14.26 -5.82
N SER A 167 19.16 13.08 -6.18
CA SER A 167 18.36 11.85 -6.27
C SER A 167 17.75 11.44 -4.93
N GLU A 168 18.52 11.55 -3.83
CA GLU A 168 18.02 11.24 -2.50
C GLU A 168 16.88 12.18 -2.07
N LEU A 169 16.93 13.46 -2.47
CA LEU A 169 15.87 14.43 -2.20
C LEU A 169 14.58 14.12 -2.98
N VAL A 170 14.69 13.74 -4.25
CA VAL A 170 13.53 13.35 -5.07
C VAL A 170 12.87 12.11 -4.51
N ARG A 171 13.64 11.06 -4.17
CA ARG A 171 13.12 9.84 -3.53
C ARG A 171 12.39 10.17 -2.22
N LYS A 172 13.01 11.01 -1.37
CA LYS A 172 12.40 11.44 -0.10
C LYS A 172 11.11 12.23 -0.32
N ALA A 173 11.03 13.06 -1.35
CA ALA A 173 9.82 13.80 -1.69
C ALA A 173 8.69 12.86 -2.15
N GLU A 174 9.01 11.86 -2.97
CA GLU A 174 8.04 10.89 -3.46
C GLU A 174 7.54 9.96 -2.33
N GLU A 175 8.45 9.49 -1.45
CA GLU A 175 8.09 8.72 -0.27
C GLU A 175 7.15 9.49 0.67
N ARG A 176 7.41 10.79 0.87
CA ARG A 176 6.52 11.66 1.65
C ARG A 176 5.14 11.77 1.02
N LYS A 177 5.06 11.92 -0.31
CA LYS A 177 3.78 12.00 -1.03
C LYS A 177 2.98 10.71 -0.87
N ARG A 178 3.61 9.55 -1.08
CA ARG A 178 2.96 8.23 -0.89
C ARG A 178 2.50 8.03 0.55
N ALA A 179 3.30 8.45 1.54
CA ALA A 179 2.92 8.38 2.93
C ALA A 179 1.71 9.28 3.26
N GLN A 180 1.62 10.47 2.67
CA GLN A 180 0.46 11.35 2.83
C GLN A 180 -0.81 10.74 2.22
N GLU A 181 -0.74 10.22 1.00
CA GLU A 181 -1.86 9.56 0.33
C GLU A 181 -2.35 8.32 1.11
N ALA A 182 -1.42 7.52 1.65
CA ALA A 182 -1.76 6.37 2.49
C ALA A 182 -2.43 6.80 3.82
N ALA A 183 -1.96 7.88 4.43
CA ALA A 183 -2.56 8.42 5.66
C ALA A 183 -4.00 8.92 5.42
N GLU A 184 -4.24 9.64 4.32
CA GLU A 184 -5.57 10.12 3.95
C GLU A 184 -6.55 8.96 3.69
N MET A 185 -6.09 7.91 3.02
CA MET A 185 -6.89 6.70 2.81
C MET A 185 -7.24 6.01 4.12
N ALA A 186 -6.27 5.85 5.03
CA ALA A 186 -6.50 5.25 6.34
C ALA A 186 -7.49 6.07 7.18
N GLU A 187 -7.41 7.41 7.14
CA GLU A 187 -8.36 8.29 7.82
C GLU A 187 -9.78 8.13 7.28
N ARG A 188 -9.93 8.05 5.95
CA ARG A 188 -11.23 7.85 5.29
C ARG A 188 -11.85 6.50 5.64
N GLU A 189 -11.05 5.44 5.71
CA GLU A 189 -11.51 4.12 6.13
C GLU A 189 -11.93 4.10 7.61
N ALA A 190 -11.17 4.75 8.48
CA ALA A 190 -11.52 4.91 9.88
C ALA A 190 -12.85 5.65 10.07
N LEU A 191 -13.10 6.72 9.31
CA LEU A 191 -14.37 7.45 9.37
C LEU A 191 -15.56 6.58 8.92
N LYS A 192 -15.41 5.85 7.81
CA LYS A 192 -16.44 4.91 7.33
C LYS A 192 -16.75 3.81 8.35
N ALA A 193 -15.72 3.27 9.02
CA ALA A 193 -15.89 2.27 10.06
C ALA A 193 -16.70 2.84 11.25
N GLN A 194 -16.38 4.05 11.70
CA GLN A 194 -17.13 4.72 12.77
C GLN A 194 -18.60 4.99 12.40
N GLU A 195 -18.87 5.42 11.16
CA GLU A 195 -20.24 5.64 10.69
C GLU A 195 -21.03 4.33 10.62
N ALA A 196 -20.40 3.26 10.12
CA ALA A 196 -21.01 1.93 10.07
C ALA A 196 -21.35 1.40 11.49
N GLU A 197 -20.46 1.59 12.46
CA GLU A 197 -20.68 1.22 13.85
C GLU A 197 -21.86 2.01 14.47
N LYS A 198 -21.89 3.34 14.28
CA LYS A 198 -23.02 4.18 14.75
C LYS A 198 -24.35 3.73 14.14
N LEU A 199 -24.36 3.41 12.85
CA LEU A 199 -25.57 2.92 12.18
C LEU A 199 -26.00 1.55 12.71
N ALA A 200 -25.05 0.65 12.96
CA ALA A 200 -25.33 -0.65 13.56
C ALA A 200 -25.91 -0.51 14.98
N GLN A 201 -25.34 0.37 15.81
CA GLN A 201 -25.83 0.65 17.15
C GLN A 201 -27.24 1.25 17.13
N LYS A 202 -27.51 2.19 16.21
CA LYS A 202 -28.85 2.77 16.02
C LYS A 202 -29.87 1.69 15.66
N LYS A 203 -29.56 0.83 14.67
CA LYS A 203 -30.43 -0.28 14.27
C LYS A 203 -30.66 -1.28 15.41
N ALA A 204 -29.64 -1.57 16.21
CA ALA A 204 -29.76 -2.43 17.39
C ALA A 204 -30.72 -1.83 18.42
N ARG A 205 -30.61 -0.52 18.71
CA ARG A 205 -31.53 0.19 19.60
C ARG A 205 -32.96 0.27 19.08
N GLU A 206 -33.16 0.46 17.77
CA GLU A 206 -34.50 0.45 17.17
C GLU A 206 -35.17 -0.92 17.28
N ARG A 207 -34.42 -2.00 17.00
CA ARG A 207 -34.88 -3.37 17.25
C ARG A 207 -35.19 -3.58 18.73
N ALA A 208 -34.40 -2.97 19.60
CA ALA A 208 -34.59 -3.05 21.03
C ALA A 208 -35.90 -2.45 21.50
N ALA A 209 -36.16 -1.22 21.07
CA ALA A 209 -37.41 -0.53 21.35
C ALA A 209 -38.62 -1.30 20.82
N LYS A 210 -38.54 -1.82 19.59
CA LYS A 210 -39.63 -2.62 19.01
C LYS A 210 -39.92 -3.87 19.84
N ARG A 211 -38.90 -4.60 20.28
CA ARG A 211 -39.09 -5.81 21.09
C ARG A 211 -39.60 -5.50 22.49
N ALA A 212 -39.15 -4.41 23.11
CA ALA A 212 -39.70 -3.94 24.38
C ALA A 212 -41.21 -3.66 24.27
N GLU A 213 -41.65 -3.03 23.17
CA GLU A 213 -43.08 -2.79 22.90
C GLU A 213 -43.87 -4.10 22.69
N GLU A 214 -43.32 -5.07 21.97
CA GLU A 214 -43.94 -6.38 21.80
C GLU A 214 -44.07 -7.13 23.14
N MET A 215 -43.05 -7.09 23.99
CA MET A 215 -43.09 -7.70 25.32
C MET A 215 -44.14 -7.03 26.22
N ARG A 216 -44.28 -5.70 26.17
CA ARG A 216 -45.35 -4.98 26.91
C ARG A 216 -46.74 -5.47 26.51
N LYS A 217 -46.97 -5.68 25.20
CA LYS A 217 -48.24 -6.25 24.70
C LYS A 217 -48.45 -7.69 25.17
N GLU A 218 -47.41 -8.52 25.11
CA GLU A 218 -47.48 -9.91 25.60
C GLU A 218 -47.80 -9.99 27.10
N ILE A 219 -47.21 -9.10 27.91
CA ILE A 219 -47.50 -8.99 29.35
C ILE A 219 -48.98 -8.64 29.57
N GLU A 220 -49.52 -7.67 28.83
CA GLU A 220 -50.93 -7.27 28.94
C GLU A 220 -51.88 -8.39 28.52
N ASP A 221 -51.59 -9.07 27.42
CA ASP A 221 -52.36 -10.23 26.95
C ASP A 221 -52.36 -11.36 27.98
N ARG A 222 -51.20 -11.64 28.60
CA ARG A 222 -51.07 -12.65 29.67
C ARG A 222 -51.85 -12.25 30.93
N LYS A 223 -51.83 -10.97 31.32
CA LYS A 223 -52.64 -10.45 32.44
C LYS A 223 -54.12 -10.65 32.22
N SER A 224 -54.62 -10.42 31.00
CA SER A 224 -56.03 -10.57 30.68
C SER A 224 -56.56 -12.00 30.88
N LYS A 225 -55.68 -13.00 30.72
CA LYS A 225 -56.01 -14.44 30.82
C LYS A 225 -55.85 -15.03 32.22
N LEU A 226 -55.33 -14.26 33.18
CA LEU A 226 -55.07 -14.74 34.55
C LEU A 226 -56.31 -15.35 35.23
N GLN A 227 -57.48 -14.78 34.98
CA GLN A 227 -58.74 -15.21 35.61
C GLN A 227 -59.22 -16.57 35.13
N GLU A 228 -58.78 -17.04 33.96
CA GLU A 228 -59.16 -18.33 33.37
C GLU A 228 -58.32 -19.50 33.92
N LEU A 229 -57.20 -19.20 34.58
CA LEU A 229 -56.28 -20.19 35.13
C LEU A 229 -56.75 -20.78 36.46
N SER A 230 -56.34 -22.02 36.74
CA SER A 230 -56.51 -22.62 38.07
C SER A 230 -55.70 -21.86 39.12
N LYS A 231 -56.03 -22.03 40.42
CA LYS A 231 -55.34 -21.33 41.51
C LYS A 231 -53.81 -21.48 41.45
N LYS A 232 -53.32 -22.70 41.26
CA LYS A 232 -51.88 -23.00 41.23
C LYS A 232 -51.19 -22.41 40.00
N GLU A 233 -51.85 -22.45 38.84
CA GLU A 233 -51.32 -21.87 37.60
C GLU A 233 -51.31 -20.34 37.68
N ARG A 234 -52.34 -19.74 38.26
CA ARG A 234 -52.43 -18.29 38.47
C ARG A 234 -51.32 -17.79 39.39
N GLU A 235 -51.09 -18.42 40.54
CA GLU A 235 -50.02 -18.02 41.48
C GLU A 235 -48.64 -18.06 40.80
N LYS A 236 -48.40 -19.07 39.96
CA LYS A 236 -47.16 -19.19 39.17
C LYS A 236 -47.05 -18.10 38.12
N GLU A 237 -48.11 -17.87 37.35
CA GLU A 237 -48.15 -16.89 36.27
C GLU A 237 -48.02 -15.46 36.78
N GLU A 238 -48.66 -15.13 37.90
CA GLU A 238 -48.49 -13.83 38.58
C GLU A 238 -47.03 -13.59 38.99
N ALA A 239 -46.31 -14.62 39.43
CA ALA A 239 -44.88 -14.50 39.72
C ALA A 239 -44.07 -14.23 38.46
N LEU A 240 -44.37 -14.88 37.34
CA LEU A 240 -43.71 -14.64 36.06
C LEU A 240 -44.02 -13.25 35.50
N LEU A 241 -45.25 -12.75 35.67
CA LEU A 241 -45.64 -11.41 35.23
C LEU A 241 -44.92 -10.31 36.02
N ARG A 242 -44.81 -10.43 37.35
CA ARG A 242 -44.02 -9.49 38.16
C ARG A 242 -42.55 -9.46 37.75
N VAL A 243 -42.00 -10.63 37.39
CA VAL A 243 -40.63 -10.72 36.86
C VAL A 243 -40.56 -10.05 35.49
N ALA A 244 -41.49 -10.35 34.58
CA ALA A 244 -41.54 -9.76 33.25
C ALA A 244 -41.64 -8.23 33.28
N GLU A 245 -42.42 -7.64 34.18
CA GLU A 245 -42.52 -6.18 34.35
C GLU A 245 -41.19 -5.53 34.77
N ARG A 246 -40.29 -6.29 35.42
CA ARG A 246 -38.94 -5.81 35.78
C ARG A 246 -37.97 -5.86 34.60
N SER A 247 -38.38 -6.35 33.43
CA SER A 247 -37.53 -6.34 32.22
C SER A 247 -37.18 -4.91 31.78
N GLU A 248 -37.95 -3.89 32.18
CA GLU A 248 -37.67 -2.49 31.86
C GLU A 248 -36.33 -1.99 32.41
N GLY A 249 -35.83 -2.60 33.49
CA GLY A 249 -34.50 -2.30 34.05
C GLY A 249 -33.34 -2.97 33.32
N ILE A 250 -33.60 -3.81 32.32
CA ILE A 250 -32.56 -4.58 31.63
C ILE A 250 -32.22 -3.93 30.27
N ASP A 251 -30.95 -3.55 30.07
CA ASP A 251 -30.50 -2.97 28.80
C ASP A 251 -30.23 -4.05 27.73
N PHE A 252 -31.28 -4.39 26.99
CA PHE A 252 -31.17 -5.31 25.85
C PHE A 252 -30.43 -4.73 24.64
N GLY A 253 -30.10 -3.43 24.62
CA GLY A 253 -29.15 -2.87 23.67
C GLY A 253 -27.73 -3.42 23.87
N ILE A 254 -27.40 -3.83 25.09
CA ILE A 254 -26.12 -4.44 25.46
C ILE A 254 -26.17 -5.96 25.32
N ILE A 255 -27.14 -6.62 25.97
CA ILE A 255 -27.19 -8.10 26.00
C ILE A 255 -27.77 -8.71 24.72
N GLY A 256 -28.50 -7.92 23.92
CA GLY A 256 -29.15 -8.36 22.69
C GLY A 256 -30.50 -9.04 22.92
N PHE A 257 -31.15 -9.42 21.82
CA PHE A 257 -32.50 -9.98 21.81
C PHE A 257 -32.51 -11.41 21.29
N ALA A 258 -33.46 -12.18 21.81
CA ALA A 258 -33.82 -13.49 21.32
C ALA A 258 -35.33 -13.70 21.51
N THR A 259 -35.88 -14.57 20.69
CA THR A 259 -37.28 -15.03 20.79
C THR A 259 -37.35 -16.37 21.50
N LYS A 260 -38.57 -16.79 21.87
CA LYS A 260 -38.81 -18.09 22.51
C LYS A 260 -38.39 -19.26 21.60
N GLU A 261 -38.51 -19.07 20.30
CA GLU A 261 -38.14 -20.04 19.25
C GLU A 261 -36.63 -20.22 19.17
N GLU A 262 -35.87 -19.20 19.54
CA GLU A 262 -34.40 -19.21 19.51
C GLU A 262 -33.79 -19.55 20.87
N ARG A 263 -34.58 -19.99 21.85
CA ARG A 263 -34.08 -20.21 23.21
C ARG A 263 -33.02 -21.30 23.26
N ASP A 264 -31.98 -21.03 24.03
CA ASP A 264 -31.03 -22.04 24.47
C ASP A 264 -31.60 -22.75 25.72
N ASP A 265 -31.03 -23.90 26.07
CA ASP A 265 -31.35 -24.62 27.31
C ASP A 265 -30.57 -24.01 28.48
N LEU A 266 -31.15 -22.98 29.12
CA LEU A 266 -30.44 -22.21 30.15
C LEU A 266 -30.12 -23.04 31.40
N GLN A 267 -30.79 -24.19 31.59
CA GLN A 267 -30.54 -25.11 32.69
C GLN A 267 -29.15 -25.76 32.64
N LYS A 268 -28.44 -25.64 31.51
CA LYS A 268 -27.02 -26.02 31.42
C LYS A 268 -26.10 -25.16 32.27
N ILE A 269 -26.54 -23.97 32.69
CA ILE A 269 -25.83 -23.15 33.65
C ILE A 269 -26.13 -23.65 35.06
N SER A 270 -25.08 -24.03 35.79
CA SER A 270 -25.21 -24.44 37.18
C SER A 270 -25.84 -23.32 38.02
N GLY A 271 -26.92 -23.66 38.74
CA GLY A 271 -27.73 -22.71 39.50
C GLY A 271 -29.02 -22.26 38.80
N VAL A 272 -29.18 -22.53 37.50
CA VAL A 272 -30.41 -22.27 36.75
C VAL A 272 -31.28 -23.53 36.74
N GLY A 273 -32.28 -23.59 37.63
CA GLY A 273 -33.31 -24.64 37.60
C GLY A 273 -34.47 -24.30 36.65
N PRO A 274 -35.42 -25.23 36.41
CA PRO A 274 -36.54 -25.02 35.47
C PRO A 274 -37.33 -23.73 35.73
N PHE A 275 -37.65 -23.43 37.00
CA PHE A 275 -38.41 -22.21 37.32
C PHE A 275 -37.56 -20.93 37.20
N ILE A 276 -36.25 -21.03 37.39
CA ILE A 276 -35.33 -19.90 37.18
C ILE A 276 -35.20 -19.59 35.68
N GLU A 277 -35.08 -20.62 34.85
CA GLU A 277 -35.15 -20.46 33.40
C GLU A 277 -36.47 -19.84 32.95
N GLU A 278 -37.61 -20.27 33.51
CA GLU A 278 -38.91 -19.64 33.21
C GLU A 278 -38.94 -18.15 33.57
N LYS A 279 -38.32 -17.76 34.70
CA LYS A 279 -38.19 -16.35 35.09
C LYS A 279 -37.25 -15.56 34.17
N LEU A 280 -36.12 -16.14 33.76
CA LEU A 280 -35.23 -15.53 32.77
C LEU A 280 -35.93 -15.34 31.42
N ASN A 281 -36.66 -16.35 30.97
CA ASN A 281 -37.49 -16.27 29.77
C ASN A 281 -38.58 -15.19 29.90
N ALA A 282 -39.19 -15.05 31.10
CA ALA A 282 -40.15 -14.00 31.37
C ALA A 282 -39.51 -12.60 31.33
N LEU A 283 -38.24 -12.45 31.70
CA LEU A 283 -37.48 -11.22 31.47
C LEU A 283 -37.14 -10.97 30.00
N GLY A 284 -37.25 -11.96 29.12
CA GLY A 284 -36.78 -11.85 27.74
C GLY A 284 -35.35 -12.35 27.52
N ILE A 285 -34.78 -13.06 28.49
CA ILE A 285 -33.48 -13.71 28.42
C ILE A 285 -33.70 -15.18 28.04
N PHE A 286 -33.40 -15.51 26.78
CA PHE A 286 -33.62 -16.84 26.20
C PHE A 286 -32.32 -17.54 25.81
N LYS A 287 -31.20 -16.81 25.63
CA LYS A 287 -29.93 -17.36 25.12
C LYS A 287 -28.75 -17.22 26.07
N PHE A 288 -27.79 -18.13 25.96
CA PHE A 288 -26.48 -18.02 26.61
C PHE A 288 -25.76 -16.73 26.20
N SER A 289 -25.87 -16.32 24.94
CA SER A 289 -25.23 -15.10 24.46
C SER A 289 -25.71 -13.83 25.18
N GLN A 290 -26.95 -13.79 25.65
CA GLN A 290 -27.48 -12.67 26.43
C GLN A 290 -26.87 -12.65 27.83
N ILE A 291 -26.85 -13.81 28.52
CA ILE A 291 -26.23 -13.95 29.85
C ILE A 291 -24.72 -13.67 29.78
N ALA A 292 -24.03 -14.13 28.73
CA ALA A 292 -22.60 -13.93 28.51
C ALA A 292 -22.18 -12.45 28.37
N ARG A 293 -23.14 -11.57 28.06
CA ARG A 293 -22.94 -10.13 27.85
C ARG A 293 -23.37 -9.26 29.02
N LEU A 294 -23.89 -9.85 30.11
CA LEU A 294 -24.25 -9.09 31.31
C LEU A 294 -22.99 -8.42 31.88
N THR A 295 -23.12 -7.13 32.24
CA THR A 295 -22.12 -6.45 33.06
C THR A 295 -22.33 -6.81 34.54
N PRO A 296 -21.35 -6.56 35.42
CA PRO A 296 -21.53 -6.80 36.85
C PRO A 296 -22.77 -6.12 37.44
N GLU A 297 -23.13 -4.93 36.98
CA GLU A 297 -24.34 -4.22 37.41
C GLU A 297 -25.59 -4.97 36.92
N MET A 298 -25.61 -5.37 35.64
CA MET A 298 -26.73 -6.11 35.07
C MET A 298 -26.92 -7.50 35.71
N GLU A 299 -25.85 -8.14 36.19
CA GLU A 299 -25.96 -9.39 36.94
C GLU A 299 -26.75 -9.20 38.25
N ASP A 300 -26.55 -8.08 38.94
CA ASP A 300 -27.31 -7.76 40.15
C ASP A 300 -28.76 -7.41 39.82
N ASP A 301 -28.97 -6.61 38.77
CA ASP A 301 -30.30 -6.24 38.28
C ASP A 301 -31.11 -7.48 37.89
N VAL A 302 -30.50 -8.41 37.14
CA VAL A 302 -31.11 -9.70 36.78
C VAL A 302 -31.41 -10.49 38.04
N ASN A 303 -30.44 -10.65 38.97
CA ASN A 303 -30.64 -11.41 40.21
C ASN A 303 -31.84 -10.89 41.03
N GLN A 304 -31.97 -9.56 41.14
CA GLN A 304 -33.09 -8.92 41.81
C GLN A 304 -34.40 -9.09 41.03
N ALA A 305 -34.35 -8.95 39.71
CA ALA A 305 -35.52 -9.05 38.84
C ALA A 305 -36.16 -10.44 38.87
N ILE A 306 -35.35 -11.52 38.85
CA ILE A 306 -35.83 -12.90 38.98
C ILE A 306 -36.18 -13.31 40.43
N GLU A 307 -36.09 -12.40 41.40
CA GLU A 307 -36.34 -12.65 42.82
C GLU A 307 -35.55 -13.87 43.35
N PHE A 308 -34.30 -13.99 42.91
CA PHE A 308 -33.43 -15.09 43.32
C PHE A 308 -32.68 -14.74 44.60
N PHE A 309 -32.14 -15.76 45.28
CA PHE A 309 -31.35 -15.53 46.50
C PHE A 309 -30.23 -14.52 46.20
N ILE A 310 -30.03 -13.58 47.11
CA ILE A 310 -29.17 -12.41 46.90
C ILE A 310 -27.77 -12.83 46.39
N GLY A 311 -27.40 -12.31 45.22
CA GLY A 311 -26.06 -12.42 44.62
C GLY A 311 -25.70 -13.79 44.04
N ARG A 312 -26.67 -14.68 43.78
CA ARG A 312 -26.38 -16.01 43.22
C ARG A 312 -25.91 -15.97 41.78
N VAL A 313 -26.43 -15.06 40.94
CA VAL A 313 -26.02 -14.94 39.53
C VAL A 313 -24.49 -14.76 39.41
N LYS A 314 -23.91 -13.84 40.20
CA LYS A 314 -22.46 -13.61 40.29
C LYS A 314 -21.71 -14.76 40.95
N ARG A 315 -22.20 -15.20 42.12
CA ARG A 315 -21.55 -16.25 42.92
C ARG A 315 -21.42 -17.56 42.18
N ASP A 316 -22.45 -17.91 41.41
CA ASP A 316 -22.50 -19.12 40.60
C ASP A 316 -21.82 -18.88 39.22
N GLU A 317 -21.19 -17.73 38.99
CA GLU A 317 -20.45 -17.38 37.78
C GLU A 317 -21.25 -17.57 36.47
N TRP A 318 -22.54 -17.21 36.45
CA TRP A 318 -23.41 -17.47 35.29
C TRP A 318 -22.86 -16.89 33.98
N VAL A 319 -22.30 -15.68 34.01
CA VAL A 319 -21.70 -15.02 32.83
C VAL A 319 -20.56 -15.85 32.25
N LYS A 320 -19.69 -16.40 33.10
CA LYS A 320 -18.53 -17.20 32.69
C LYS A 320 -18.96 -18.55 32.09
N GLN A 321 -19.96 -19.19 32.72
CA GLN A 321 -20.55 -20.43 32.18
C GLN A 321 -21.23 -20.17 30.83
N ALA A 322 -22.01 -19.10 30.73
CA ALA A 322 -22.70 -18.71 29.51
C ALA A 322 -21.72 -18.37 28.37
N LYS A 323 -20.60 -17.69 28.65
CA LYS A 323 -19.53 -17.46 27.67
C LYS A 323 -19.03 -18.79 27.09
N SER A 324 -18.72 -19.75 27.95
CA SER A 324 -18.27 -21.09 27.55
C SER A 324 -19.30 -21.85 26.70
N LEU A 325 -20.59 -21.67 27.00
CA LEU A 325 -21.70 -22.32 26.30
C LEU A 325 -22.12 -21.61 25.00
N SER A 326 -21.87 -20.31 24.89
CA SER A 326 -22.26 -19.48 23.72
C SER A 326 -21.39 -19.72 22.48
N GLY A 327 -20.34 -20.54 22.58
CA GLY A 327 -19.41 -20.84 21.47
C GLY A 327 -18.43 -19.70 21.14
N ASN A 328 -18.50 -18.56 21.86
CA ASN A 328 -17.55 -17.46 21.75
C ASN A 328 -16.35 -17.72 22.68
N ASN A 329 -15.42 -18.58 22.26
CA ASN A 329 -14.06 -18.57 22.81
C ASN A 329 -13.38 -17.27 22.37
N TRP A 330 -13.19 -16.35 23.31
CA TRP A 330 -12.35 -15.15 23.16
C TRP A 330 -11.06 -15.32 23.92
#